data_AF-A0A221MGS4-F1
#
_entry.id   AF-A0A221MGS4-F1
#
_cell.length_a   1.000
_cell.length_b   1.000
_cell.length_c   1.000
_cell.angle_alpha   90.00
_cell.angle_beta   90.00
_cell.angle_gamma   90.00
#
_symmetry.space_group_name_H-M   'P 1'
#
loop_
_entity.id
_entity.type
_entity.pdbx_description
1 polymer ?
#
loop_
_entity_poly.entity_id
_entity_poly.type
_entity_poly.pdbx_seq_one_letter_code
_entity_poly.pdbx_strand_id
1 'polypeptide(L)'
;MQTVEERKEITEYWESSIDLGREPGEGAIQFAKQFIQSQADAIPILQRLLDGEIHDATDNRIKRCAYCQYYWRDDSLRNTKKTCCDDCHTAKKSIQKRQQRERQDLINPKPRKRKLIDDYIWWLEYPLWLDEYSMLKIGWKFEVPHTMKTINSIEAKNHIYGDGNRKTSIKKAEY
;
A
#
# COMPACT_ATOMS: atom_id res chain seq x y z
N MET A 1 16.63 35.30 -2.81
CA MET A 1 15.24 34.91 -2.53
C MET A 1 14.61 34.49 -3.85
N GLN A 2 14.54 33.19 -4.12
CA GLN A 2 13.88 32.68 -5.35
C GLN A 2 12.41 33.06 -5.33
N THR A 3 11.91 33.55 -6.47
CA THR A 3 10.54 34.05 -6.64
C THR A 3 9.55 32.89 -6.58
N VAL A 4 8.27 33.19 -6.31
CA VAL A 4 7.22 32.17 -6.17
C VAL A 4 6.95 31.44 -7.50
N GLU A 5 7.24 32.08 -8.62
CA GLU A 5 7.08 31.54 -9.98
C GLU A 5 8.19 30.53 -10.30
N GLU A 6 9.45 30.82 -9.98
CA GLU A 6 10.57 29.89 -10.11
C GLU A 6 10.34 28.60 -9.30
N ARG A 7 9.71 28.69 -8.13
CA ARG A 7 9.40 27.50 -7.31
C ARG A 7 8.35 26.60 -7.95
N LYS A 8 7.38 27.17 -8.68
CA LYS A 8 6.31 26.42 -9.34
C LYS A 8 6.82 25.69 -10.58
N GLU A 9 7.64 26.36 -11.39
CA GLU A 9 8.28 25.75 -12.56
C GLU A 9 9.21 24.61 -12.17
N ILE A 10 9.96 24.75 -11.06
CA ILE A 10 10.80 23.67 -10.53
C ILE A 10 9.93 22.48 -10.08
N THR A 11 8.79 22.70 -9.42
CA THR A 11 7.92 21.60 -8.98
C THR A 11 7.22 20.88 -10.14
N GLU A 12 6.74 21.59 -11.17
CA GLU A 12 6.15 20.96 -12.38
C GLU A 12 7.22 20.21 -13.20
N TYR A 13 8.45 20.73 -13.25
CA TYR A 13 9.58 20.04 -13.86
C TYR A 13 10.00 18.78 -13.08
N TRP A 14 9.85 18.78 -11.75
CA TRP A 14 10.08 17.63 -10.89
C TRP A 14 9.07 16.50 -11.12
N GLU A 15 7.78 16.84 -11.32
CA GLU A 15 6.74 15.85 -11.62
C GLU A 15 6.92 15.22 -13.00
N SER A 16 7.47 15.96 -13.97
CA SER A 16 7.74 15.47 -15.33
C SER A 16 9.10 14.77 -15.50
N SER A 17 10.10 15.08 -14.68
CA SER A 17 11.44 14.48 -14.77
C SER A 17 11.59 13.15 -14.02
N ILE A 18 10.69 12.83 -13.08
CA ILE A 18 10.68 11.56 -12.36
C ILE A 18 9.82 10.56 -13.14
N ASP A 19 10.36 10.10 -14.28
CA ASP A 19 9.72 9.11 -15.16
C ASP A 19 9.54 7.71 -14.52
N LEU A 20 9.96 7.50 -13.28
CA LEU A 20 9.97 6.18 -12.63
C LEU A 20 8.69 5.86 -11.85
N GLY A 21 7.79 6.84 -11.66
CA GLY A 21 6.45 6.67 -11.06
C GLY A 21 6.43 6.00 -9.67
N ARG A 22 7.59 5.86 -9.02
CA ARG A 22 7.79 5.14 -7.76
C ARG A 22 8.76 5.92 -6.89
N GLU A 23 8.45 5.99 -5.60
CA GLU A 23 9.32 6.64 -4.63
C GLU A 23 10.65 5.89 -4.49
N PRO A 24 11.78 6.61 -4.34
CA PRO A 24 13.08 6.00 -4.13
C PRO A 24 13.12 5.30 -2.76
N GLY A 25 13.64 4.06 -2.74
CA GLY A 25 13.88 3.35 -1.50
C GLY A 25 15.09 3.89 -0.73
N GLU A 26 15.19 3.54 0.55
CA GLU A 26 16.21 4.07 1.47
C GLU A 26 17.64 3.96 0.93
N GLY A 27 18.05 2.82 0.39
CA GLY A 27 19.41 2.65 -0.14
C GLY A 27 19.72 3.54 -1.34
N ALA A 28 18.72 3.91 -2.14
CA ALA A 28 18.89 4.87 -3.23
C ALA A 28 19.03 6.30 -2.70
N ILE A 29 18.26 6.65 -1.67
CA ILE A 29 18.37 7.95 -0.99
C ILE A 29 19.74 8.11 -0.33
N GLN A 30 20.22 7.09 0.38
CA GLN A 30 21.53 7.10 1.01
C GLN A 30 22.66 7.24 -0.02
N PHE A 31 22.53 6.56 -1.16
CA PHE A 31 23.49 6.69 -2.26
C PHE A 31 23.48 8.10 -2.87
N ALA A 32 22.31 8.65 -3.18
CA ALA A 32 22.19 10.01 -3.73
C ALA A 32 22.75 11.08 -2.78
N LYS A 33 22.56 10.91 -1.46
CA LYS A 33 23.13 11.80 -0.43
C LYS A 33 24.65 11.89 -0.46
N GLN A 34 25.36 10.90 -1.01
CA GLN A 34 26.83 10.95 -1.12
C GLN A 34 27.30 12.00 -2.14
N PHE A 35 26.45 12.33 -3.12
CA PHE A 35 26.77 13.29 -4.18
C PHE A 35 26.22 14.69 -3.91
N ILE A 36 25.17 14.79 -3.09
CA ILE A 36 24.49 16.06 -2.80
C ILE A 36 25.12 16.71 -1.56
N GLN A 37 25.93 17.75 -1.78
CA GLN A 37 26.51 18.55 -0.68
C GLN A 37 25.64 19.74 -0.27
N SER A 38 24.90 20.33 -1.21
CA SER A 38 24.05 21.50 -1.00
C SER A 38 22.64 21.24 -1.56
N GLN A 39 21.61 21.84 -0.97
CA GLN A 39 20.24 21.74 -1.50
C GLN A 39 20.08 22.43 -2.86
N ALA A 40 20.89 23.46 -3.14
CA ALA A 40 20.81 24.21 -4.39
C ALA A 40 21.28 23.38 -5.60
N ASP A 41 22.29 22.51 -5.39
CA ASP A 41 22.85 21.66 -6.45
C ASP A 41 22.20 20.27 -6.51
N ALA A 42 21.24 19.99 -5.62
CA ALA A 42 20.63 18.67 -5.51
C ALA A 42 19.93 18.25 -6.80
N ILE A 43 19.23 19.17 -7.46
CA ILE A 43 18.43 18.90 -8.67
C ILE A 43 19.31 18.48 -9.86
N PRO A 44 20.30 19.28 -10.31
CA PRO A 44 21.14 18.91 -11.45
C PRO A 44 21.96 17.65 -11.17
N ILE A 45 22.39 17.44 -9.92
CA ILE A 45 23.12 16.23 -9.52
C ILE A 45 22.21 15.00 -9.60
N LEU A 46 20.97 15.09 -9.11
CA LEU A 46 20.02 13.97 -9.15
C LEU A 46 19.67 13.56 -10.58
N GLN A 47 19.49 14.52 -11.50
CA GLN A 47 19.21 14.21 -12.91
C GLN A 47 20.37 13.44 -13.55
N ARG A 48 21.59 13.96 -13.44
CA ARG A 48 22.78 13.26 -13.95
C ARG A 48 23.03 11.91 -13.26
N LEU A 49 22.62 11.74 -12.01
CA LEU A 49 22.67 10.46 -11.31
C LEU A 49 21.66 9.45 -11.87
N LEU A 50 20.46 9.91 -12.26
CA LEU A 50 19.44 9.09 -12.91
C LEU A 50 19.81 8.68 -14.33
N ASP A 51 20.45 9.59 -15.08
CA ASP A 51 20.96 9.32 -16.43
C ASP A 51 22.19 8.39 -16.41
N GLY A 52 22.89 8.41 -15.27
CA GLY A 52 24.00 7.53 -14.96
C GLY A 52 25.37 8.06 -15.34
N GLU A 53 25.49 9.39 -15.45
CA GLU A 53 26.72 10.09 -15.82
C GLU A 53 27.69 10.28 -14.65
N ILE A 54 27.18 10.29 -13.41
CA ILE A 54 27.97 10.66 -12.22
C ILE A 54 28.71 9.49 -11.58
N HIS A 55 28.17 8.28 -11.68
CA HIS A 55 28.75 7.15 -10.97
C HIS A 55 29.80 6.43 -11.81
N ASP A 56 30.82 5.88 -11.14
CA ASP A 56 31.88 5.12 -11.80
C ASP A 56 31.29 3.89 -12.51
N ALA A 57 31.29 3.91 -13.84
CA ALA A 57 30.83 2.80 -14.67
C ALA A 57 31.63 1.50 -14.44
N THR A 58 32.81 1.61 -13.82
CA THR A 58 33.66 0.47 -13.46
C THR A 58 33.30 -0.17 -12.11
N ASP A 59 32.52 0.48 -11.24
CA ASP A 59 32.08 -0.12 -9.97
C ASP A 59 30.88 -1.06 -10.20
N ASN A 60 31.17 -2.36 -10.33
CA ASN A 60 30.18 -3.43 -10.48
C ASN A 60 29.21 -3.58 -9.28
N ARG A 61 29.42 -2.84 -8.18
CA ARG A 61 28.48 -2.80 -7.04
C ARG A 61 27.39 -1.76 -7.23
N ILE A 62 27.56 -0.79 -8.12
CA ILE A 62 26.52 0.21 -8.39
C ILE A 62 25.51 -0.42 -9.36
N LYS A 63 24.26 -0.54 -8.92
CA LYS A 63 23.20 -1.23 -9.64
C LYS A 63 21.93 -0.40 -9.65
N ARG A 64 21.05 -0.65 -10.61
CA ARG A 64 19.67 -0.15 -10.58
C ARG A 64 18.79 -1.08 -9.74
N CYS A 65 17.98 -0.51 -8.85
CA CYS A 65 17.06 -1.28 -8.03
C CYS A 65 15.97 -1.93 -8.90
N ALA A 66 15.75 -3.23 -8.77
CA ALA A 66 14.74 -3.95 -9.56
C ALA A 66 13.28 -3.60 -9.20
N TYR A 67 13.05 -2.73 -8.21
CA TYR A 67 11.72 -2.26 -7.82
C TYR A 67 11.53 -0.76 -8.10
N CYS A 68 12.30 0.11 -7.47
CA CYS A 68 12.20 1.56 -7.64
C CYS A 68 13.08 2.11 -8.79
N GLN A 69 13.93 1.28 -9.40
CA GLN A 69 14.76 1.60 -10.57
C GLN A 69 15.87 2.66 -10.37
N TYR A 70 15.91 3.34 -9.23
CA TYR A 70 17.03 4.21 -8.86
C TYR A 70 18.35 3.46 -8.66
N TYR A 71 19.44 4.18 -8.88
CA TYR A 71 20.80 3.71 -8.61
C TYR A 71 21.07 3.62 -7.12
N TRP A 72 21.79 2.57 -6.73
CA TRP A 72 22.23 2.33 -5.37
C TRP A 72 23.48 1.44 -5.38
N ARG A 73 24.24 1.46 -4.29
CA ARG A 73 25.44 0.64 -4.14
C ARG A 73 25.14 -0.62 -3.32
N ASP A 74 25.48 -1.78 -3.85
CA ASP A 74 25.32 -3.07 -3.16
C ASP A 74 26.30 -3.20 -1.98
N ASP A 75 25.73 -3.20 -0.78
CA ASP A 75 26.39 -3.39 0.51
C ASP A 75 26.62 -4.87 0.84
N SER A 76 26.04 -5.80 0.08
CA SER A 76 26.17 -7.23 0.36
C SER A 76 27.57 -7.75 0.07
N LEU A 77 28.06 -8.62 0.96
CA LEU A 77 29.38 -9.25 0.83
C LEU A 77 29.57 -9.95 -0.53
N ARG A 78 28.50 -10.56 -1.06
CA ARG A 78 28.52 -11.35 -2.29
C ARG A 78 28.08 -10.57 -3.54
N ASN A 79 27.74 -9.28 -3.43
CA ASN A 79 27.22 -8.47 -4.53
C ASN A 79 26.02 -9.11 -5.25
N THR A 80 25.05 -9.66 -4.50
CA THR A 80 23.91 -10.43 -5.07
C THR A 80 22.57 -9.73 -4.92
N LYS A 81 22.49 -8.67 -4.12
CA LYS A 81 21.24 -7.95 -3.91
C LYS A 81 20.82 -7.28 -5.21
N LYS A 82 19.51 -7.28 -5.45
CA LYS A 82 18.87 -6.69 -6.65
C LYS A 82 18.01 -5.48 -6.32
N THR A 83 17.88 -5.12 -5.05
CA THR A 83 16.99 -4.06 -4.55
C THR A 83 17.70 -3.25 -3.50
N CYS A 84 17.42 -1.95 -3.45
CA CYS A 84 18.11 -1.01 -2.58
C CYS A 84 17.72 -1.10 -1.09
N CYS A 85 16.55 -1.63 -0.77
CA CYS A 85 16.08 -1.86 0.61
C CYS A 85 15.17 -3.08 0.69
N ASP A 86 14.86 -3.50 1.93
CA ASP A 86 13.99 -4.65 2.21
C ASP A 86 12.53 -4.40 1.85
N ASP A 87 12.06 -3.15 1.92
CA ASP A 87 10.72 -2.76 1.48
C ASP A 87 10.57 -2.94 -0.03
N CYS A 88 11.55 -2.46 -0.81
CA CYS A 88 11.61 -2.67 -2.26
C CYS A 88 11.64 -4.17 -2.61
N HIS A 89 12.36 -4.98 -1.85
CA HIS A 89 12.40 -6.43 -2.02
C HIS A 89 11.03 -7.08 -1.75
N THR A 90 10.37 -6.68 -0.67
CA THR A 90 9.04 -7.18 -0.29
C THR A 90 7.98 -6.79 -1.32
N ALA A 91 7.98 -5.54 -1.75
CA ALA A 91 7.06 -5.03 -2.76
C ALA A 91 7.26 -5.75 -4.11
N LYS A 92 8.51 -5.96 -4.54
CA LYS A 92 8.83 -6.76 -5.74
C LYS A 92 8.29 -8.20 -5.62
N LYS A 93 8.51 -8.87 -4.48
CA LYS A 93 7.99 -10.22 -4.24
C LYS A 93 6.46 -10.25 -4.27
N SER A 94 5.80 -9.22 -3.76
CA SER A 94 4.34 -9.10 -3.79
C SER A 94 3.82 -9.05 -5.24
N ILE A 95 4.43 -8.21 -6.08
CA ILE A 95 4.08 -8.11 -7.51
C ILE A 95 4.31 -9.45 -8.22
N GLN A 96 5.45 -10.11 -7.98
CA GLN A 96 5.75 -11.40 -8.60
C GLN A 96 4.73 -12.49 -8.20
N LYS A 97 4.36 -12.55 -6.92
CA LYS A 97 3.33 -13.47 -6.43
C LYS A 97 1.97 -13.17 -7.03
N ARG A 98 1.62 -11.88 -7.21
CA ARG A 98 0.37 -11.47 -7.87
C ARG A 98 0.34 -11.96 -9.32
N GLN A 99 1.38 -11.67 -10.10
CA GLN A 99 1.48 -12.15 -11.49
C GLN A 99 1.46 -13.68 -11.59
N GLN A 100 2.08 -14.38 -10.64
CA GLN A 100 2.04 -15.84 -10.58
C GLN A 100 0.62 -16.36 -10.34
N ARG A 101 -0.14 -15.74 -9.44
CA ARG A 101 -1.56 -16.08 -9.21
C ARG A 101 -2.41 -15.79 -10.43
N GLU A 102 -2.25 -14.63 -11.05
CA GLU A 102 -2.96 -14.27 -12.28
C GLU A 102 -2.69 -15.30 -13.41
N ARG A 103 -1.44 -15.70 -13.60
CA ARG A 103 -1.08 -16.76 -14.56
C ARG A 103 -1.68 -18.12 -14.20
N GLN A 104 -1.69 -18.47 -12.91
CA GLN A 104 -2.26 -19.72 -12.45
C GLN A 104 -3.79 -19.76 -12.64
N ASP A 105 -4.46 -18.64 -12.41
CA ASP A 105 -5.90 -18.49 -12.60
C ASP A 105 -6.29 -18.56 -14.08
N LEU A 106 -5.42 -18.13 -15.01
CA LEU A 106 -5.60 -18.33 -16.45
C LEU A 106 -5.51 -19.81 -16.86
N ILE A 107 -4.61 -20.58 -16.25
CA ILE A 107 -4.39 -21.99 -16.58
C ILE A 107 -5.48 -22.88 -15.94
N ASN A 108 -5.82 -22.61 -14.68
CA ASN A 108 -6.81 -23.36 -13.92
C ASN A 108 -7.72 -22.37 -13.19
N PRO A 109 -8.75 -21.83 -13.87
CA PRO A 109 -9.68 -20.90 -13.24
C PRO A 109 -10.38 -21.64 -12.11
N LYS A 110 -10.10 -21.25 -10.86
CA LYS A 110 -10.85 -21.77 -9.72
C LYS A 110 -12.28 -21.25 -9.85
N PRO A 111 -13.30 -22.11 -9.93
CA PRO A 111 -14.67 -21.62 -9.94
C PRO A 111 -14.88 -20.79 -8.68
N ARG A 112 -15.36 -19.55 -8.84
CA ARG A 112 -15.69 -18.70 -7.70
C ARG A 112 -16.70 -19.47 -6.86
N LYS A 113 -16.36 -19.75 -5.59
CA LYS A 113 -17.31 -20.35 -4.65
C LYS A 113 -18.48 -19.38 -4.51
N ARG A 114 -19.67 -19.83 -4.89
CA ARG A 114 -20.93 -19.10 -4.70
C ARG A 114 -21.05 -18.74 -3.22
N LYS A 115 -21.19 -17.45 -2.91
CA LYS A 115 -21.52 -16.98 -1.57
C LYS A 115 -23.03 -16.83 -1.48
N LEU A 116 -23.60 -16.99 -0.29
CA LEU A 116 -25.04 -16.80 -0.05
C LEU A 116 -25.51 -15.39 -0.47
N ILE A 117 -24.65 -14.37 -0.33
CA ILE A 117 -24.97 -13.00 -0.75
C ILE A 117 -25.01 -12.83 -2.28
N ASP A 118 -24.37 -13.73 -3.04
CA ASP A 118 -24.45 -13.68 -4.51
C ASP A 118 -25.89 -14.00 -4.99
N ASP A 119 -26.74 -14.55 -4.10
CA ASP A 119 -28.17 -14.82 -4.37
C ASP A 119 -29.07 -13.62 -4.09
N TYR A 120 -28.54 -12.53 -3.51
CA TYR A 120 -29.29 -11.31 -3.26
C TYR A 120 -29.11 -10.32 -4.40
N ILE A 121 -30.20 -10.05 -5.12
CA ILE A 121 -30.24 -9.06 -6.19
C ILE A 121 -30.70 -7.74 -5.57
N TRP A 122 -29.78 -6.79 -5.45
CA TRP A 122 -30.03 -5.51 -4.77
C TRP A 122 -30.19 -4.31 -5.70
N TRP A 123 -29.85 -4.45 -6.99
CA TRP A 123 -29.86 -3.36 -7.98
C TRP A 123 -31.19 -3.19 -8.73
N LEU A 124 -32.21 -3.97 -8.38
CA LEU A 124 -33.57 -3.83 -8.91
C LEU A 124 -34.38 -2.90 -8.01
N GLU A 125 -35.45 -2.30 -8.54
CA GLU A 125 -36.40 -1.48 -7.77
C GLU A 125 -36.98 -2.23 -6.57
N TYR A 126 -37.18 -3.54 -6.74
CA TYR A 126 -37.53 -4.47 -5.67
C TYR A 126 -36.43 -5.51 -5.50
N PRO A 127 -35.55 -5.33 -4.49
CA PRO A 127 -34.55 -6.31 -4.17
C PRO A 127 -35.17 -7.66 -3.82
N LEU A 128 -34.55 -8.74 -4.28
CA LEU A 128 -35.06 -10.09 -4.02
C LEU A 128 -33.94 -11.09 -3.81
N TRP A 129 -34.27 -12.18 -3.14
CA TRP A 129 -33.42 -13.35 -2.99
C TRP A 129 -33.77 -14.38 -4.06
N LEU A 130 -32.76 -14.91 -4.74
CA LEU A 130 -32.90 -16.00 -5.69
C LEU A 130 -33.12 -17.36 -5.01
N ASP A 131 -32.69 -17.50 -3.76
CA ASP A 131 -32.79 -18.73 -2.98
C ASP A 131 -33.26 -18.41 -1.54
N GLU A 132 -34.31 -19.10 -1.10
CA GLU A 132 -34.89 -18.95 0.24
C GLU A 132 -33.91 -19.41 1.32
N TYR A 133 -33.12 -20.46 1.06
CA TYR A 133 -32.13 -20.93 2.01
C TYR A 133 -31.08 -19.84 2.32
N SER A 134 -30.60 -19.17 1.27
CA SER A 134 -29.64 -18.06 1.40
C SER A 134 -30.23 -16.88 2.16
N MET A 135 -31.50 -16.53 1.90
CA MET A 135 -32.25 -15.52 2.64
C MET A 135 -32.32 -15.87 4.13
N LEU A 136 -32.85 -17.04 4.47
CA LEU A 136 -33.06 -17.48 5.86
C LEU A 136 -31.75 -17.55 6.63
N LYS A 137 -30.69 -18.09 6.02
CA LYS A 137 -29.39 -18.24 6.67
C LYS A 137 -28.69 -16.91 6.94
N ILE A 138 -28.92 -15.90 6.11
CA ILE A 138 -28.43 -14.54 6.35
C ILE A 138 -29.32 -13.82 7.37
N GLY A 139 -30.65 -13.94 7.25
CA GLY A 139 -31.62 -13.38 8.19
C GLY A 139 -31.41 -13.88 9.61
N TRP A 140 -31.10 -15.16 9.78
CA TRP A 140 -30.74 -15.77 11.08
C TRP A 140 -29.53 -15.14 11.76
N LYS A 141 -28.70 -14.34 11.09
CA LYS A 141 -27.63 -13.59 11.78
C LYS A 141 -28.16 -12.35 12.51
N PHE A 142 -29.27 -11.80 12.03
CA PHE A 142 -29.85 -10.54 12.52
C PHE A 142 -31.10 -10.78 13.38
N GLU A 143 -31.86 -11.82 13.08
CA GLU A 143 -33.15 -12.12 13.71
C GLU A 143 -33.04 -13.15 14.87
N VAL A 144 -31.84 -13.35 15.42
CA VAL A 144 -31.65 -14.30 16.52
C VAL A 144 -32.44 -13.82 17.75
N PRO A 145 -33.36 -14.62 18.30
CA PRO A 145 -34.00 -14.27 19.56
C PRO A 145 -32.95 -14.29 20.67
N HIS A 146 -32.67 -13.11 21.23
CA HIS A 146 -31.77 -12.96 22.37
C HIS A 146 -32.55 -13.03 23.69
N THR A 147 -32.00 -13.75 24.67
CA THR A 147 -32.50 -13.70 26.05
C THR A 147 -32.26 -12.32 26.68
N MET A 148 -33.06 -11.93 27.68
CA MET A 148 -32.89 -10.65 28.37
C MET A 148 -31.48 -10.45 28.94
N LYS A 149 -30.85 -11.52 29.44
CA LYS A 149 -29.46 -11.48 29.93
C LYS A 149 -28.46 -11.11 28.84
N THR A 150 -28.63 -11.66 27.64
CA THR A 150 -27.77 -11.35 26.49
C THR A 150 -27.99 -9.92 25.99
N ILE A 151 -29.22 -9.43 26.00
CA ILE A 151 -29.56 -8.03 25.63
C ILE A 151 -28.86 -7.06 26.60
N ASN A 152 -29.02 -7.27 27.90
CA ASN A 152 -28.37 -6.44 28.93
C ASN A 152 -26.84 -6.45 28.80
N SER A 153 -26.25 -7.58 28.39
CA SER A 153 -24.80 -7.68 28.17
C SER A 153 -24.34 -6.89 26.92
N ILE A 154 -25.15 -6.89 25.86
CA ILE A 154 -24.89 -6.10 24.65
C ILE A 154 -24.99 -4.61 24.97
N GLU A 155 -26.03 -4.18 25.68
CA GLU A 155 -26.21 -2.79 26.12
C GLU A 155 -25.05 -2.32 27.00
N ALA A 156 -24.64 -3.12 27.99
CA ALA A 156 -23.51 -2.79 28.86
C ALA A 156 -22.19 -2.68 28.07
N LYS A 157 -21.98 -3.53 27.05
CA LYS A 157 -20.82 -3.42 26.16
C LYS A 157 -20.90 -2.17 25.29
N ASN A 158 -22.06 -1.88 24.69
CA ASN A 158 -22.25 -0.69 23.86
C ASN A 158 -22.02 0.59 24.67
N HIS A 159 -22.40 0.62 25.95
CA HIS A 159 -22.10 1.75 26.84
C HIS A 159 -20.59 1.95 27.09
N ILE A 160 -19.80 0.87 27.10
CA ILE A 160 -18.35 0.90 27.35
C ILE A 160 -17.55 1.19 26.07
N TYR A 161 -18.00 0.70 24.92
CA TYR A 161 -17.23 0.70 23.67
C TYR A 161 -17.82 1.60 22.56
N GLY A 162 -19.09 2.00 22.65
CA GLY A 162 -19.80 2.73 21.59
C GLY A 162 -19.94 1.92 20.30
N ASP A 163 -19.96 2.59 19.14
CA ASP A 163 -20.07 1.97 17.82
C ASP A 163 -18.79 1.21 17.36
N GLY A 164 -17.71 1.27 18.15
CA GLY A 164 -16.42 0.67 17.82
C GLY A 164 -15.92 -0.33 18.86
N ASN A 165 -14.76 -0.94 18.59
CA ASN A 165 -14.12 -1.87 19.54
C ASN A 165 -13.16 -1.18 20.54
N ARG A 166 -13.15 0.16 20.59
CA ARG A 166 -12.27 0.93 21.46
C ARG A 166 -13.04 1.42 22.68
N LYS A 167 -12.56 1.11 23.89
CA LYS A 167 -13.18 1.61 25.12
C LYS A 167 -13.23 3.13 25.11
N THR A 168 -14.40 3.69 25.36
CA THR A 168 -14.56 5.14 25.55
C THR A 168 -13.96 5.51 26.91
N SER A 169 -13.05 6.47 26.94
CA SER A 169 -12.49 6.96 28.21
C SER A 169 -13.57 7.78 28.91
N ILE A 170 -14.20 7.20 29.94
CA ILE A 170 -15.10 7.95 30.82
C ILE A 170 -14.24 9.01 31.52
N LYS A 171 -14.33 10.27 31.08
CA LYS A 171 -13.78 11.40 31.83
C LYS A 171 -14.58 11.45 33.13
N LYS A 172 -13.95 11.14 34.27
CA LYS A 172 -14.58 11.29 35.58
C LYS A 172 -14.98 12.76 35.72
N ALA A 173 -16.27 13.03 35.93
CA ALA A 173 -16.73 14.35 36.33
C ALA A 173 -16.07 14.67 37.68
N GLU A 174 -15.24 15.71 37.67
CA GLU A 174 -14.70 16.31 38.89
C GLU A 174 -15.88 16.92 39.65
N TYR A 175 -16.11 16.42 40.87
CA TYR A 175 -17.01 17.03 41.86
C TYR A 175 -16.22 18.04 42.69
#